data_AF-A0A0G0YUA6-F1
#
_entry.id   AF-A0A0G0YUA6-F1
#
_cell.length_a   1.000
_cell.length_b   1.000
_cell.length_c   1.000
_cell.angle_alpha   90.00
_cell.angle_beta   90.00
_cell.angle_gamma   90.00
#
_symmetry.space_group_name_H-M   'P 1'
#
loop_
_entity.id
_entity.type
_entity.pdbx_description
1 polymer ?
#
loop_
_entity_poly.entity_id
_entity_poly.type
_entity_poly.pdbx_seq_one_letter_code
_entity_poly.pdbx_strand_id
1 'polypeptide(L)'
;MPKLVIDIESAGKNLEDFDQISQDYFRQWAKTASAKADDLDFELQKIEEGFSLSPLTAEVVCIGMLNPETDKGMVYYQSGKERKEFEESNIKFSSMPEAEILKNFWEQVKFYDEFITFNGRGFDIPF
;
A
#
# COMPACT_ATOMS: atom_id res chain seq x y z
N MET A 1 2.20 28.12 -3.81
CA MET A 1 1.28 26.99 -3.56
C MET A 1 2.16 25.86 -3.09
N PRO A 2 2.19 25.53 -1.79
CA PRO A 2 2.96 24.42 -1.25
C PRO A 2 2.69 23.14 -2.04
N LYS A 3 3.77 22.48 -2.49
CA LYS A 3 3.72 21.26 -3.28
C LYS A 3 4.19 20.06 -2.48
N LEU A 4 3.59 18.89 -2.74
CA LEU A 4 3.98 17.64 -2.11
C LEU A 4 4.08 16.55 -3.16
N VAL A 5 5.24 15.92 -3.26
CA VAL A 5 5.41 14.65 -3.99
C VAL A 5 4.97 13.52 -3.06
N ILE A 6 4.14 12.61 -3.58
CA ILE A 6 3.60 11.46 -2.84
C ILE A 6 3.79 10.20 -3.67
N ASP A 7 4.10 9.10 -2.99
CA ASP A 7 4.13 7.75 -3.53
C ASP A 7 3.78 6.75 -2.41
N ILE A 8 3.06 5.67 -2.71
CA ILE A 8 2.73 4.62 -1.74
C ILE A 8 3.24 3.25 -2.19
N GLU A 9 3.53 2.39 -1.22
CA GLU A 9 3.81 0.97 -1.46
C GLU A 9 2.81 0.12 -0.71
N SER A 10 2.29 -0.92 -1.36
CA SER A 10 1.30 -1.84 -0.82
C SER A 10 1.82 -3.28 -0.78
N ALA A 11 1.33 -4.06 0.17
CA ALA A 11 1.57 -5.49 0.24
C ALA A 11 0.25 -6.25 0.26
N GLY A 12 0.10 -7.22 -0.65
CA GLY A 12 -1.02 -8.15 -0.64
C GLY A 12 -0.98 -9.05 0.59
N LYS A 13 -2.14 -9.34 1.17
CA LYS A 13 -2.27 -10.33 2.25
C LYS A 13 -2.12 -11.74 1.68
N ASN A 14 -1.77 -12.72 2.51
CA ASN A 14 -1.82 -14.11 2.05
C ASN A 14 -3.28 -14.56 1.98
N LEU A 15 -3.62 -15.44 1.05
CA LEU A 15 -4.99 -15.97 0.94
C LEU A 15 -5.47 -16.57 2.27
N GLU A 16 -4.57 -17.24 2.98
CA GLU A 16 -4.83 -17.87 4.28
C GLU A 16 -5.14 -16.88 5.42
N ASP A 17 -4.79 -15.60 5.27
CA ASP A 17 -5.08 -14.56 6.25
C ASP A 17 -6.50 -13.99 6.12
N PHE A 18 -7.22 -14.30 5.02
CA PHE A 18 -8.61 -13.87 4.83
C PHE A 18 -9.61 -14.77 5.58
N ASP A 19 -10.84 -14.26 5.75
CA ASP A 19 -11.93 -15.07 6.27
C ASP A 19 -12.35 -16.19 5.28
N GLN A 20 -13.03 -17.22 5.79
CA GLN A 20 -13.40 -18.40 5.01
C GLN A 20 -14.24 -18.07 3.75
N ILE A 21 -15.11 -17.05 3.82
CA ILE A 21 -15.98 -16.68 2.69
C ILE A 21 -15.13 -16.11 1.57
N SER A 22 -14.19 -15.21 1.90
CA SER A 22 -13.24 -14.64 0.96
C SER A 22 -12.32 -15.72 0.36
N GLN A 23 -11.81 -16.64 1.18
CA GLN A 23 -10.99 -17.75 0.70
C GLN A 23 -11.75 -18.64 -0.30
N ASP A 24 -12.99 -19.01 0.02
CA ASP A 24 -13.84 -19.83 -0.85
C ASP A 24 -14.17 -19.11 -2.17
N TYR A 25 -14.39 -17.80 -2.11
CA TYR A 25 -14.61 -16.97 -3.29
C TYR A 25 -13.42 -17.00 -4.25
N PHE A 26 -12.21 -16.73 -3.77
CA PHE A 26 -11.01 -16.74 -4.63
C PHE A 26 -10.72 -18.13 -5.19
N ARG A 27 -10.93 -19.19 -4.39
CA ARG A 27 -10.81 -20.59 -4.88
C ARG A 27 -11.84 -20.91 -5.96
N GLN A 28 -13.08 -20.44 -5.82
CA GLN A 28 -14.10 -20.63 -6.84
C GLN A 28 -13.79 -19.84 -8.12
N TRP A 29 -13.26 -18.63 -7.99
CA TRP A 29 -12.79 -17.84 -9.12
C TRP A 29 -11.67 -18.56 -9.87
N ALA A 30 -10.64 -19.03 -9.15
CA ALA A 30 -9.54 -19.80 -9.75
C ALA A 30 -10.04 -21.09 -10.44
N LYS A 31 -10.99 -21.82 -9.84
CA LYS A 31 -11.64 -22.99 -10.47
C LYS A 31 -12.37 -22.64 -11.76
N THR A 32 -12.95 -21.44 -11.85
CA THR A 32 -13.69 -20.97 -13.04
C THR A 32 -12.72 -20.52 -14.15
N ALA A 33 -11.58 -19.94 -13.77
CA ALA A 33 -10.52 -19.55 -14.70
C ALA A 33 -9.70 -20.75 -15.21
N SER A 34 -9.63 -21.81 -14.41
CA SER A 34 -8.86 -23.02 -14.71
C SER A 34 -9.58 -23.96 -15.69
N ALA A 35 -8.83 -24.52 -16.64
CA ALA A 35 -9.33 -25.54 -17.57
C ALA A 35 -9.17 -26.98 -17.03
N LYS A 36 -8.27 -27.21 -16.07
CA LYS A 36 -7.95 -28.52 -15.47
C LYS A 36 -7.55 -28.38 -14.00
N ALA A 37 -7.79 -29.42 -13.20
CA ALA A 37 -7.48 -29.38 -11.77
C ALA A 37 -6.01 -29.00 -11.44
N ASP A 38 -5.05 -29.45 -12.24
CA ASP A 38 -3.62 -29.13 -12.06
C ASP A 38 -3.28 -27.65 -12.34
N ASP A 39 -4.16 -26.91 -13.02
CA ASP A 39 -3.99 -25.47 -13.28
C ASP A 39 -4.56 -24.61 -12.13
N LEU A 40 -5.26 -25.22 -11.14
CA LEU A 40 -5.93 -24.47 -10.08
C LEU A 40 -4.96 -23.70 -9.19
N ASP A 41 -3.88 -24.34 -8.75
CA ASP A 41 -2.89 -23.71 -7.88
C ASP A 41 -2.16 -22.57 -8.60
N PHE A 42 -1.94 -22.73 -9.90
CA PHE A 42 -1.37 -21.68 -10.75
C PHE A 42 -2.29 -20.47 -10.90
N GLU A 43 -3.60 -20.69 -11.14
CA GLU A 43 -4.57 -19.58 -11.21
C GLU A 43 -4.79 -18.92 -9.85
N LEU A 44 -4.75 -19.68 -8.75
CA LEU A 44 -4.77 -19.12 -7.39
C LEU A 44 -3.57 -18.21 -7.15
N GLN A 45 -2.35 -18.66 -7.49
CA GLN A 45 -1.15 -17.85 -7.33
C GLN A 45 -1.25 -16.52 -8.10
N LYS A 46 -1.74 -16.53 -9.34
CA LYS A 46 -1.96 -15.29 -10.10
C LYS A 46 -2.94 -14.32 -9.44
N ILE A 47 -4.01 -14.85 -8.84
CA ILE A 47 -4.97 -14.04 -8.11
C ILE A 47 -4.30 -13.40 -6.90
N GLU A 48 -3.52 -14.18 -6.13
CA GLU A 48 -2.77 -13.69 -4.97
C GLU A 48 -1.70 -12.64 -5.35
N GLU A 49 -0.98 -12.82 -6.47
CA GLU A 49 -0.04 -11.85 -7.01
C GLU A 49 -0.72 -10.49 -7.33
N GLY A 50 -2.01 -10.51 -7.64
CA GLY A 50 -2.81 -9.31 -7.88
C GLY A 50 -3.34 -8.63 -6.61
N PHE A 51 -3.24 -9.24 -5.42
CA PHE A 51 -3.82 -8.69 -4.20
C PHE A 51 -3.22 -7.36 -3.79
N SER A 52 -1.93 -7.14 -4.04
CA SER A 52 -1.24 -5.87 -3.80
C SER A 52 -1.84 -4.68 -4.56
N LEU A 53 -2.64 -4.94 -5.60
CA LEU A 53 -3.22 -3.91 -6.45
C LEU A 53 -4.58 -3.37 -5.96
N SER A 54 -5.08 -3.85 -4.81
CA SER A 54 -6.40 -3.48 -4.30
C SER A 54 -6.37 -3.25 -2.78
N PRO A 55 -6.95 -2.14 -2.27
CA PRO A 55 -7.00 -1.86 -0.84
C PRO A 55 -7.92 -2.79 -0.05
N LEU A 56 -8.74 -3.60 -0.74
CA LEU A 56 -9.57 -4.62 -0.11
C LEU A 56 -8.80 -5.91 0.19
N THR A 57 -7.66 -6.12 -0.48
CA THR A 57 -6.87 -7.35 -0.42
C THR A 57 -5.43 -7.14 0.02
N ALA A 58 -5.04 -5.88 0.19
CA ALA A 58 -3.71 -5.46 0.60
C ALA A 58 -3.79 -4.42 1.71
N GLU A 59 -2.62 -3.98 2.14
CA GLU A 59 -2.43 -2.88 3.09
C GLU A 59 -1.33 -1.95 2.57
N VAL A 60 -1.42 -0.68 2.95
CA VAL A 60 -0.32 0.28 2.75
C VAL A 60 0.81 -0.06 3.71
N VAL A 61 1.98 -0.37 3.17
CA VAL A 61 3.19 -0.68 3.94
C VAL A 61 4.16 0.49 4.01
N CYS A 62 4.07 1.45 3.08
CA CYS A 62 4.90 2.65 3.07
C CYS A 62 4.16 3.82 2.41
N ILE A 63 4.37 5.03 2.91
CA ILE A 63 4.04 6.28 2.23
C ILE A 63 5.27 7.19 2.27
N GLY A 64 5.74 7.59 1.09
CA GLY A 64 6.75 8.62 0.91
C GLY A 64 6.11 9.97 0.62
N MET A 65 6.62 11.02 1.28
CA MET A 65 6.21 12.40 1.06
C MET A 65 7.45 13.29 0.97
N LEU A 66 7.51 14.19 -0.02
CA LEU A 66 8.63 15.12 -0.20
C LEU A 66 8.14 16.50 -0.63
N ASN A 67 8.56 17.55 0.08
CA ASN A 67 8.38 18.91 -0.39
C ASN A 67 9.52 19.25 -1.37
N PRO A 68 9.24 19.42 -2.68
CA PRO A 68 10.27 19.59 -3.71
C PRO A 68 10.94 20.97 -3.68
N GLU A 69 10.42 21.92 -2.90
CA GLU A 69 11.04 23.25 -2.76
C GLU A 69 12.08 23.28 -1.64
N THR A 70 11.97 22.37 -0.66
CA THR A 70 12.81 22.37 0.55
C THR A 70 13.65 21.11 0.73
N ASP A 71 13.44 20.10 -0.10
CA ASP A 71 13.98 18.74 0.03
C ASP A 71 13.69 18.08 1.39
N LYS A 72 12.72 18.60 2.15
CA LYS A 72 12.27 17.98 3.40
C LYS A 72 11.24 16.91 3.10
N GLY A 73 11.49 15.70 3.61
CA GLY A 73 10.63 14.56 3.39
C GLY A 73 10.18 13.87 4.67
N MET A 74 9.17 13.03 4.53
CA MET A 74 8.68 12.11 5.55
C MET A 74 8.40 10.77 4.92
N VAL A 75 8.79 9.70 5.59
CA VAL A 75 8.49 8.33 5.22
C VAL A 75 7.81 7.66 6.41
N TYR A 76 6.58 7.22 6.20
CA TYR A 76 5.84 6.41 7.15
C TYR A 76 5.83 4.98 6.65
N TYR A 77 6.18 4.01 7.50
CA TYR A 77 6.29 2.62 7.05
C TYR A 77 5.93 1.63 8.15
N GLN A 78 5.47 0.46 7.73
CA GLN A 78 5.24 -0.66 8.63
C GLN A 78 6.55 -1.42 8.86
N SER A 79 6.80 -1.85 10.11
CA SER A 79 7.98 -2.69 10.41
C SER A 79 7.69 -3.87 11.35
N GLY A 80 6.41 -4.13 11.64
CA GLY A 80 5.94 -5.19 12.54
C GLY A 80 6.30 -5.00 14.03
N LYS A 81 7.06 -3.95 14.37
CA LYS A 81 7.43 -3.58 15.74
C LYS A 81 7.77 -2.10 15.84
N GLU A 82 7.85 -1.57 17.05
CA GLU A 82 8.30 -0.19 17.23
C GLU A 82 9.77 -0.03 16.83
N ARG A 83 10.05 1.02 16.07
CA ARG A 83 11.40 1.49 15.75
C ARG A 83 11.51 2.94 16.18
N LYS A 84 12.70 3.33 16.62
CA LYS A 84 12.97 4.75 16.91
C LYS A 84 12.91 5.53 15.61
N GLU A 85 12.25 6.67 15.63
CA GLU A 85 12.30 7.63 14.54
C GLU A 85 13.75 8.07 14.31
N PHE A 86 14.10 8.27 13.05
CA PHE A 86 15.40 8.80 12.66
C PHE A 86 15.25 9.73 11.46
N GLU A 87 16.29 10.51 11.20
CA GLU A 87 16.34 11.43 10.07
C GLU A 87 17.60 11.16 9.26
N GLU A 88 17.45 11.05 7.95
CA GLU A 88 18.54 10.88 7.01
C GLU A 88 18.25 11.70 5.75
N SER A 89 19.23 12.47 5.27
CA SER A 89 19.09 13.28 4.05
C SER A 89 17.86 14.21 4.03
N ASN A 90 17.57 14.88 5.16
CA ASN A 90 16.37 15.72 5.39
C ASN A 90 15.02 14.98 5.30
N ILE A 91 15.04 13.64 5.36
CA ILE A 91 13.85 12.79 5.37
C ILE A 91 13.69 12.20 6.76
N LYS A 92 12.53 12.44 7.37
CA LYS A 92 12.16 11.82 8.65
C LYS A 92 11.51 10.46 8.40
N PHE A 93 12.01 9.42 9.05
CA PHE A 93 11.49 8.06 8.98
C PHE A 93 10.78 7.69 10.28
N SER A 94 9.53 7.25 10.18
CA SER A 94 8.71 6.85 11.33
C SER A 94 8.03 5.51 11.07
N SER A 95 8.28 4.52 11.94
CA SER A 95 7.63 3.22 11.88
C SER A 95 6.32 3.22 12.65
N MET A 96 5.22 2.80 12.05
CA MET A 96 3.91 2.69 12.71
C MET A 96 2.98 1.70 11.98
N PRO A 97 1.90 1.22 12.61
CA PRO A 97 0.88 0.43 11.92
C PRO A 97 0.15 1.24 10.85
N GLU A 98 -0.39 0.56 9.83
CA GLU A 98 -1.11 1.18 8.69
C GLU A 98 -2.13 2.25 9.12
N ALA A 99 -2.94 1.97 10.13
CA ALA A 99 -3.97 2.90 10.60
C ALA A 99 -3.38 4.28 11.01
N GLU A 100 -2.21 4.29 11.65
CA GLU A 100 -1.52 5.54 12.02
C GLU A 100 -0.76 6.14 10.83
N ILE A 101 -0.26 5.31 9.88
CA ILE A 101 0.32 5.80 8.61
C ILE A 101 -0.71 6.66 7.88
N LEU A 102 -1.91 6.11 7.64
CA LEU A 102 -2.97 6.77 6.89
C LEU A 102 -3.44 8.03 7.61
N LYS A 103 -3.67 7.96 8.92
CA LYS A 103 -4.06 9.11 9.73
C LYS A 103 -3.02 10.24 9.66
N ASN A 104 -1.74 9.92 9.85
CA ASN A 104 -0.69 10.92 9.80
C ASN A 104 -0.52 11.50 8.40
N PHE A 105 -0.60 10.68 7.35
CA PHE A 105 -0.62 11.14 5.96
C PHE A 105 -1.72 12.18 5.74
N TRP A 106 -2.96 11.87 6.11
CA TRP A 106 -4.10 12.79 5.96
C TRP A 106 -3.94 14.07 6.78
N GLU A 107 -3.25 14.05 7.92
CA GLU A 107 -2.92 15.28 8.66
C GLU A 107 -1.85 16.12 7.96
N GLN A 108 -0.86 15.51 7.30
CA GLN A 108 0.21 16.25 6.61
C GLN A 108 -0.25 16.88 5.30
N VAL A 109 -1.04 16.17 4.49
CA VAL A 109 -1.43 16.65 3.14
C VAL A 109 -2.25 17.94 3.17
N LYS A 110 -2.94 18.24 4.30
CA LYS A 110 -3.75 19.46 4.49
C LYS A 110 -2.95 20.76 4.37
N PHE A 111 -1.63 20.70 4.51
CA PHE A 111 -0.75 21.88 4.42
C PHE A 111 -0.27 22.17 2.99
N TYR A 112 -0.72 21.39 2.01
CA TYR A 112 -0.28 21.45 0.62
C TYR A 112 -1.46 21.65 -0.33
N ASP A 113 -1.22 22.38 -1.42
CA ASP A 113 -2.24 22.72 -2.42
C ASP A 113 -2.10 21.88 -3.70
N GLU A 114 -0.87 21.45 -4.03
CA GLU A 114 -0.54 20.74 -5.27
C GLU A 114 0.14 19.40 -4.94
N PHE A 115 -0.42 18.32 -5.45
CA PHE A 115 0.07 16.95 -5.23
C PHE A 115 0.67 16.41 -6.52
N ILE A 116 1.93 15.96 -6.43
CA ILE A 116 2.71 15.43 -7.53
C ILE A 116 2.86 13.92 -7.31
N THR A 117 2.39 13.12 -8.26
CA THR A 117 2.47 11.66 -8.20
C THR A 117 2.84 11.12 -9.59
N PHE A 118 3.25 9.86 -9.65
CA PHE A 118 3.38 9.14 -10.91
C PHE A 118 2.26 8.10 -11.02
N ASN A 119 1.28 8.33 -11.89
CA ASN A 119 0.06 7.51 -11.97
C ASN A 119 -0.79 7.44 -10.68
N GLY A 120 -0.64 8.38 -9.75
CA GLY A 120 -1.40 8.35 -8.48
C GLY A 120 -2.91 8.48 -8.63
N ARG A 121 -3.41 9.01 -9.75
CA ARG A 121 -4.84 8.97 -10.08
C ARG A 121 -5.36 7.57 -10.38
N GLY A 122 -4.49 6.66 -10.84
CA GLY A 122 -4.82 5.29 -11.20
C GLY A 122 -4.54 4.28 -10.08
N PHE A 123 -3.72 4.65 -9.09
CA PHE A 123 -3.31 3.74 -8.02
C PHE A 123 -3.29 4.41 -6.64
N ASP A 124 -2.32 5.29 -6.37
CA ASP A 124 -1.99 5.79 -5.02
C ASP A 124 -3.16 6.45 -4.28
N ILE A 125 -3.99 7.21 -4.99
CA ILE A 125 -5.10 7.98 -4.38
C ILE A 125 -6.39 7.16 -4.31
N PRO A 126 -6.75 6.31 -5.30
CA PRO A 126 -7.86 5.38 -5.18
C PRO A 126 -7.65 4.21 -4.21
N PHE A 127 -6.40 3.80 -3.97
CA PHE A 127 -6.04 2.79 -2.99
C PHE A 127 -6.36 3.30 -1.57
#